data_AF-A0A5D4XT77-F1
#
_entry.id   AF-A0A5D4XT77-F1
#
_cell.length_a   1.000
_cell.length_b   1.000
_cell.length_c   1.000
_cell.angle_alpha   90.00
_cell.angle_beta   90.00
_cell.angle_gamma   90.00
#
_symmetry.space_group_name_H-M   'P 1'
#
loop_
_entity.id
_entity.type
_entity.pdbx_description
1 polymer ?
#
loop_
_entity_poly.entity_id
_entity_poly.type
_entity_poly.pdbx_seq_one_letter_code
_entity_poly.pdbx_strand_id
1 'polypeptide(L)'
;MKFTDLFVSRELRFSLGIEEQSGRYYLSIPVANRLADYEEYYEIDRAALERYRVDPAAAEGFLQRCRNREADELLILKPGRDRGVPA
;
A
#
# COMPACT_ATOMS: atom_id res chain seq x y z
N MET A 1 -1.26 -7.57 -14.16
CA MET A 1 -0.51 -6.89 -13.10
C MET A 1 0.03 -7.94 -12.16
N LYS A 2 1.33 -7.87 -11.87
CA LYS A 2 2.01 -8.78 -10.95
C LYS A 2 2.70 -7.93 -9.90
N PHE A 3 2.28 -8.05 -8.65
CA PHE A 3 2.84 -7.34 -7.52
C PHE A 3 3.81 -8.27 -6.79
N THR A 4 5.04 -7.80 -6.58
CA THR A 4 6.08 -8.54 -5.89
C THR A 4 6.53 -7.76 -4.67
N ASP A 5 6.25 -8.31 -3.49
CA ASP A 5 6.67 -7.71 -2.22
C ASP A 5 8.18 -7.85 -2.04
N LEU A 6 8.81 -6.73 -1.70
CA LEU A 6 10.24 -6.62 -1.38
C LEU A 6 10.47 -6.48 0.12
N PHE A 7 9.46 -6.03 0.87
CA PHE A 7 9.49 -5.84 2.31
C PHE A 7 8.09 -5.92 2.89
N VAL A 8 7.94 -6.51 4.07
CA VAL A 8 6.66 -6.62 4.79
C VAL A 8 6.86 -6.21 6.24
N SER A 9 6.15 -5.18 6.69
CA SER A 9 6.06 -4.81 8.10
C SER A 9 4.78 -5.37 8.70
N ARG A 10 4.93 -6.40 9.53
CA ARG A 10 3.78 -6.99 10.26
C ARG A 10 3.30 -6.13 11.41
N GLU A 11 4.21 -5.37 12.02
CA GLU A 11 3.90 -4.47 13.14
C GLU A 11 3.06 -3.28 12.67
N LEU A 12 3.49 -2.60 11.61
CA LEU A 12 2.80 -1.44 11.06
C LEU A 12 1.75 -1.80 10.00
N ARG A 13 1.65 -3.10 9.65
CA ARG A 13 0.70 -3.71 8.72
C ARG A 13 0.72 -3.06 7.33
N PHE A 14 1.85 -3.18 6.66
CA PHE A 14 2.01 -2.78 5.26
C PHE A 14 3.08 -3.61 4.55
N SER A 15 3.03 -3.62 3.22
CA SER A 15 4.08 -4.17 2.36
C SER A 15 4.63 -3.10 1.42
N LEU A 16 5.87 -3.26 0.98
CA LEU A 16 6.48 -2.46 -0.08
C LEU A 16 6.87 -3.39 -1.21
N GLY A 17 6.71 -2.94 -2.44
CA GLY A 17 7.08 -3.78 -3.57
C GLY A 17 7.14 -3.05 -4.90
N ILE A 18 7.16 -3.84 -5.96
CA ILE A 18 7.14 -3.38 -7.34
C ILE A 18 6.03 -4.08 -8.11
N GLU A 19 5.29 -3.32 -8.92
CA GLU A 19 4.41 -3.87 -9.94
C GLU A 19 5.25 -4.15 -11.19
N GLU A 20 5.49 -5.42 -11.49
CA GLU A 20 6.50 -5.84 -12.47
C GLU A 20 6.22 -5.40 -13.91
N GLN A 21 4.97 -5.13 -14.28
CA GLN A 21 4.62 -4.76 -15.66
C GLN A 21 4.87 -3.28 -15.94
N SER A 22 4.56 -2.40 -15.00
CA SER A 22 4.75 -0.95 -15.11
C SER A 22 6.04 -0.45 -14.46
N GLY A 23 6.71 -1.27 -13.65
CA GLY A 23 7.90 -0.89 -12.90
C GLY A 23 7.62 0.08 -11.75
N ARG A 24 6.35 0.29 -11.40
CA ARG A 24 5.96 1.21 -10.32
C ARG A 24 6.22 0.60 -8.96
N TYR A 25 6.77 1.40 -8.06
CA TYR A 25 6.91 1.02 -6.66
C TYR A 25 5.61 1.27 -5.92
N TYR A 26 5.32 0.43 -4.94
CA TYR A 26 4.10 0.57 -4.15
C TYR A 26 4.35 0.40 -2.66
N LEU A 27 3.43 0.98 -1.89
CA LEU A 27 3.10 0.57 -0.54
C LEU A 27 1.69 -0.03 -0.54
N SER A 28 1.51 -1.21 0.05
CA SER A 28 0.20 -1.85 0.18
C SER A 28 -0.24 -1.94 1.63
N ILE A 29 -1.55 -1.81 1.86
CA ILE A 29 -2.18 -2.02 3.16
C ILE A 29 -3.31 -3.07 3.03
N PRO A 30 -3.50 -3.92 4.06
CA PRO A 30 -4.64 -4.83 4.09
C PRO A 30 -5.91 -4.04 4.39
N VAL A 31 -6.96 -4.33 3.62
CA VAL A 31 -8.31 -3.84 3.83
C VAL A 31 -9.29 -5.00 3.74
N ALA A 32 -10.42 -4.88 4.43
CA ALA A 32 -11.47 -5.89 4.44
C ALA A 32 -12.82 -5.26 4.08
N ASN A 33 -13.60 -5.93 3.24
CA ASN A 33 -15.03 -5.64 3.09
C ASN A 33 -15.86 -6.86 3.50
N ARG A 34 -17.18 -6.84 3.25
CA ARG A 34 -18.06 -7.96 3.63
C ARG A 34 -17.80 -9.26 2.85
N LEU A 35 -17.06 -9.19 1.74
CA LEU A 35 -16.88 -10.30 0.78
C LEU A 35 -15.46 -10.88 0.82
N ALA A 36 -14.44 -10.07 1.10
CA ALA A 36 -13.05 -10.48 1.05
C ALA A 36 -12.12 -9.53 1.82
N ASP A 37 -11.00 -10.10 2.25
CA ASP A 37 -9.80 -9.38 2.63
C ASP A 37 -8.90 -9.24 1.40
N TYR A 38 -8.40 -8.03 1.15
CA TYR A 38 -7.56 -7.73 0.00
C TYR A 38 -6.57 -6.61 0.33
N GLU A 39 -5.67 -6.31 -0.61
CA GLU A 39 -4.72 -5.22 -0.44
C GLU A 39 -5.03 -4.04 -1.35
N GLU A 40 -4.90 -2.82 -0.81
CA GLU A 40 -4.87 -1.59 -1.59
C GLU A 40 -3.42 -1.18 -1.84
N TYR A 41 -3.08 -0.94 -3.10
CA TYR A 41 -1.74 -0.60 -3.56
C TYR A 41 -1.64 0.88 -3.92
N TYR A 42 -0.79 1.60 -3.21
CA TYR A 42 -0.53 3.03 -3.40
C TYR A 42 0.82 3.21 -4.05
N GLU A 43 0.87 3.96 -5.14
CA GLU A 43 2.11 4.30 -5.83
C GLU A 43 3.00 5.17 -4.93
N ILE A 44 4.27 4.80 -4.84
CA ILE A 44 5.31 5.57 -4.16
C ILE A 44 6.51 5.72 -5.08
N ASP A 45 7.37 6.70 -4.82
CA ASP A 45 8.64 6.79 -5.51
C ASP A 45 9.70 5.85 -4.89
N ARG A 46 10.82 5.71 -5.59
CA ARG A 46 11.92 4.85 -5.15
C ARG A 46 12.54 5.32 -3.82
N ALA A 47 12.58 6.62 -3.58
CA ALA A 47 13.20 7.18 -2.38
C ALA A 47 12.36 6.88 -1.13
N ALA A 48 11.03 6.93 -1.25
CA ALA A 48 10.09 6.50 -0.23
C ALA A 48 10.23 5.00 0.06
N LEU A 49 10.33 4.16 -0.98
CA LEU A 49 10.55 2.72 -0.81
C LEU A 49 11.84 2.43 -0.04
N GLU A 50 12.95 3.05 -0.44
CA GLU A 50 14.25 2.86 0.22
C GLU A 50 14.21 3.37 1.68
N ARG A 51 13.58 4.53 1.94
CA ARG A 51 13.41 5.07 3.29
C ARG A 51 12.58 4.15 4.18
N TYR A 52 11.38 3.76 3.74
CA TYR A 52 10.45 2.94 4.53
C TYR A 52 10.96 1.52 4.75
N ARG A 53 11.83 1.02 3.87
CA ARG A 53 12.49 -0.28 4.06
C ARG A 53 13.56 -0.23 5.15
N VAL A 54 14.28 0.89 5.28
CA VAL A 54 15.32 1.07 6.32
C VAL A 54 14.70 1.48 7.65
N ASP A 55 13.70 2.35 7.62
CA ASP A 55 12.96 2.84 8.78
C ASP A 55 11.45 2.75 8.51
N PRO A 56 10.81 1.62 8.87
CA PRO A 56 9.37 1.42 8.66
C PRO A 56 8.49 2.46 9.36
N ALA A 57 8.93 3.00 10.50
CA ALA A 57 8.16 4.01 11.25
C ALA A 57 8.04 5.32 10.46
N ALA A 58 8.99 5.63 9.56
CA ALA A 58 8.89 6.77 8.68
C ALA A 58 7.68 6.70 7.71
N ALA A 59 7.06 5.52 7.53
CA ALA A 59 5.88 5.35 6.70
C ALA A 59 4.56 5.72 7.42
N GLU A 60 4.56 5.90 8.75
CA GLU A 60 3.32 6.09 9.54
C GLU A 60 2.45 7.25 9.04
N GLY A 61 3.05 8.39 8.73
CA GLY A 61 2.31 9.54 8.21
C GLY A 61 1.61 9.23 6.88
N PHE A 62 2.26 8.46 6.01
CA PHE A 62 1.66 8.04 4.74
C PHE A 62 0.61 6.96 4.94
N LEU A 63 0.85 5.98 5.83
CA LEU A 63 -0.12 4.96 6.19
C LEU A 63 -1.41 5.58 6.74
N GLN A 64 -1.30 6.62 7.57
CA GLN A 64 -2.46 7.31 8.10
C GLN A 64 -3.28 7.98 6.98
N ARG A 65 -2.61 8.65 6.02
CA ARG A 65 -3.29 9.21 4.84
C ARG A 65 -4.00 8.13 4.03
N CYS A 66 -3.36 6.99 3.77
CA CYS A 66 -3.98 5.86 3.06
C CYS A 66 -5.20 5.33 3.81
N ARG A 67 -5.09 5.11 5.13
CA ARG A 67 -6.20 4.62 5.97
C ARG A 67 -7.37 5.59 6.02
N ASN A 68 -7.08 6.89 5.97
CA ASN A 68 -8.09 7.95 5.91
C ASN A 68 -8.63 8.21 4.49
N ARG A 69 -8.13 7.49 3.47
CA ARG A 69 -8.50 7.69 2.04
C ARG A 69 -8.11 9.06 1.49
N GLU A 70 -7.10 9.68 2.07
CA GLU A 70 -6.54 10.99 1.69
C GLU A 70 -5.41 10.87 0.64
N ALA A 71 -5.15 9.65 0.16
CA ALA A 71 -4.12 9.35 -0.83
C ALA A 71 -4.68 8.52 -2.01
N ASP A 72 -5.99 8.56 -2.22
CA ASP A 72 -6.68 7.79 -3.26
C ASP A 72 -6.21 8.13 -4.67
N GLU A 73 -5.68 9.34 -4.88
CA GLU A 73 -5.06 9.77 -6.13
C GLU A 73 -3.84 8.91 -6.52
N LEU A 74 -3.22 8.23 -5.55
CA LEU A 74 -2.07 7.34 -5.74
C LEU A 74 -2.47 5.86 -5.89
N LEU A 75 -3.76 5.52 -5.83
CA LEU A 75 -4.20 4.13 -5.94
C LEU A 75 -3.91 3.56 -7.34
N ILE A 76 -3.12 2.49 -7.37
CA ILE A 76 -2.81 1.75 -8.60
C ILE A 76 -4.05 1.03 -9.12
N LEU A 77 -4.87 0.50 -8.21
CA LEU A 77 -6.14 -0.15 -8.50
C LEU A 77 -7.27 0.66 -7.88
N LYS A 78 -8.18 1.16 -8.73
CA LYS A 78 -9.34 1.91 -8.23
C LYS A 78 -10.26 0.97 -7.43
N PRO A 79 -10.72 1.40 -6.25
CA PRO A 79 -11.57 0.58 -5.42
C PRO A 79 -12.95 0.43 -6.04
N GLY A 80 -13.58 -0.73 -5.82
CA GLY A 80 -14.97 -0.97 -6.22
C GLY A 80 -15.98 -0.24 -5.34
N ARG A 81 -17.28 -0.42 -5.66
CA ARG A 81 -18.39 0.18 -4.91
C ARG A 81 -18.40 -0.24 -3.43
N ASP A 82 -17.94 -1.45 -3.14
CA ASP A 82 -17.81 -1.99 -1.79
C ASP A 82 -16.35 -1.98 -1.33
N ARG A 83 -15.76 -0.78 -1.23
CA ARG A 83 -14.37 -0.60 -0.80
C ARG A 83 -14.19 -1.09 0.64
N GLY A 84 -13.11 -1.81 0.87
CA GLY A 84 -12.69 -2.25 2.18
C GLY A 84 -12.39 -1.11 3.15
N VAL A 85 -12.37 -1.48 4.43
CA VAL A 85 -11.87 -0.67 5.52
C VAL A 85 -10.50 -1.21 5.94
N PRO A 86 -9.53 -0.35 6.31
CA PRO A 86 -8.25 -0.81 6.83
C PRO A 86 -8.45 -1.74 8.03
N ALA A 87 -7.75 -2.88 8.00
CA ALA A 87 -7.87 -3.95 9.00
C ALA A 87 -6.69 -3.98 9.98
#